data_AF-A0AAN9JAP1-F1
#
_entry.id   AF-A0AAN9JAP1-F1
#
_cell.length_a   1.000
_cell.length_b   1.000
_cell.length_c   1.000
_cell.angle_alpha   90.00
_cell.angle_beta   90.00
_cell.angle_gamma   90.00
#
_symmetry.space_group_name_H-M   'P 1'
#
loop_
_entity.id
_entity.type
_entity.pdbx_description
1 polymer ?
#
loop_
_entity_poly.entity_id
_entity_poly.type
_entity_poly.pdbx_seq_one_letter_code
_entity_poly.pdbx_strand_id
1 'polypeptide(L)'
;MRNFRNSYFARVGRLTRNELNELEIEFLFLMGFKLHVNVSVFESYYCCHLEKEVSIGGGYHIERTLRYAKEIKERHKEERGYTQIASEML
;
A
#
# COMPACT_ATOMS: atom_id res chain seq x y z
N MET A 1 11.69 1.38 -7.03
CA MET A 1 10.29 1.22 -7.48
C MET A 1 10.29 1.23 -9.00
N ARG A 2 9.77 0.18 -9.66
CA ARG A 2 9.75 0.09 -11.13
C ARG A 2 8.36 0.52 -11.62
N ASN A 3 8.29 1.52 -12.49
CA ASN A 3 7.07 1.93 -13.17
C ASN A 3 7.00 1.29 -14.56
N PHE A 4 5.86 0.72 -14.93
CA PHE A 4 5.63 0.19 -16.27
C PHE A 4 4.91 1.23 -17.13
N ARG A 5 5.08 1.13 -18.44
CA ARG A 5 4.39 2.03 -19.39
C ARG A 5 2.91 1.68 -19.50
N ASN A 6 2.08 2.67 -19.79
CA ASN A 6 0.65 2.47 -20.03
C ASN A 6 0.37 1.49 -21.16
N SER A 7 1.23 1.40 -22.17
CA SER A 7 1.09 0.39 -23.23
C SER A 7 1.17 -1.06 -22.71
N TYR A 8 1.90 -1.29 -21.61
CA TYR A 8 1.96 -2.61 -20.97
C TYR A 8 0.68 -2.90 -20.19
N PHE A 9 0.24 -1.95 -19.36
CA PHE A 9 -0.99 -2.07 -18.59
C PHE A 9 -2.22 -2.19 -19.49
N ALA A 10 -2.27 -1.48 -20.61
CA ALA A 10 -3.36 -1.56 -21.57
C ALA A 10 -3.41 -2.95 -22.19
N ARG A 11 -2.25 -3.55 -22.53
CA ARG A 11 -2.19 -4.92 -23.02
C ARG A 11 -2.67 -5.96 -21.99
N VAL A 12 -2.30 -5.81 -20.72
CA VAL A 12 -2.77 -6.71 -19.64
C VAL A 12 -4.28 -6.52 -19.40
N GLY A 13 -4.75 -5.28 -19.40
CA GLY A 13 -6.15 -4.91 -19.21
C GLY A 13 -7.03 -5.10 -20.45
N ARG A 14 -6.48 -5.57 -21.58
CA ARG A 14 -7.18 -5.69 -22.88
C ARG A 14 -7.82 -4.38 -23.36
N LEU A 15 -7.18 -3.26 -23.03
CA LEU A 15 -7.53 -1.92 -23.47
C LEU A 15 -6.53 -1.43 -24.53
N THR A 16 -6.94 -0.44 -25.30
CA THR A 16 -5.99 0.34 -26.08
C THR A 16 -5.20 1.29 -25.19
N ARG A 17 -4.01 1.68 -25.64
CA ARG A 17 -3.17 2.66 -24.93
C ARG A 17 -3.91 4.00 -24.73
N ASN A 18 -4.72 4.41 -25.71
CA ASN A 18 -5.42 5.70 -25.65
C ASN A 18 -6.52 5.66 -24.58
N GLU A 19 -7.34 4.60 -24.55
CA GLU A 19 -8.35 4.42 -23.50
C GLU A 19 -7.71 4.40 -22.11
N LEU A 20 -6.59 3.70 -21.93
CA LEU A 20 -5.92 3.67 -20.62
C LEU A 20 -5.35 5.05 -20.24
N ASN A 21 -4.84 5.82 -21.19
CA ASN A 21 -4.35 7.17 -20.92
C ASN A 21 -5.49 8.12 -20.52
N GLU A 22 -6.65 8.03 -21.18
CA GLU A 22 -7.83 8.83 -20.83
C GLU A 22 -8.33 8.49 -19.43
N LEU A 23 -8.43 7.20 -19.11
CA LEU A 23 -8.79 6.72 -17.78
C LEU A 23 -7.80 7.17 -16.70
N GLU A 24 -6.50 7.19 -16.99
CA GLU A 24 -5.50 7.69 -16.05
C GLU A 24 -5.72 9.16 -15.73
N ILE A 25 -5.93 10.00 -16.76
CA ILE A 25 -6.18 11.43 -16.58
C ILE A 25 -7.47 11.65 -15.76
N GLU A 26 -8.56 10.97 -16.11
CA GLU A 26 -9.83 11.06 -15.39
C GLU A 26 -9.68 10.64 -13.92
N PHE A 27 -8.99 9.53 -13.67
CA PHE A 27 -8.70 9.06 -12.31
C PHE A 27 -7.91 10.09 -11.50
N LEU A 28 -6.90 10.73 -12.09
CA LEU A 28 -6.11 11.76 -11.42
C LEU A 28 -6.97 12.97 -11.00
N PHE A 29 -7.91 13.37 -11.86
CA PHE A 29 -8.86 14.44 -11.55
C PHE A 29 -9.86 14.04 -10.46
N LEU A 30 -10.41 12.83 -10.52
CA LEU A 30 -11.32 12.30 -9.50
C LEU A 30 -10.65 12.26 -8.11
N MET A 31 -9.38 11.90 -8.07
CA MET A 31 -8.59 11.87 -6.83
C MET A 31 -8.07 13.24 -6.39
N GLY A 32 -8.30 14.30 -7.18
CA GLY A 32 -7.75 15.63 -6.93
C GLY A 32 -6.23 15.63 -6.81
N PHE A 33 -5.54 14.75 -7.55
CA PHE A 33 -4.09 14.50 -7.51
C PHE A 33 -3.54 14.08 -6.13
N LYS A 34 -4.41 13.68 -5.19
CA LYS A 34 -4.02 13.19 -3.86
C LYS A 34 -3.77 11.69 -3.89
N LEU A 35 -2.61 11.29 -4.41
CA LEU A 35 -2.23 9.87 -4.56
C LEU A 35 -1.36 9.35 -3.41
N HIS A 36 -0.84 10.24 -2.56
CA HIS A 36 0.02 9.85 -1.46
C HIS A 36 -0.81 9.28 -0.30
N VAL A 37 -0.70 7.97 -0.08
CA VAL A 37 -1.33 7.30 1.05
C VAL A 37 -0.27 7.03 2.11
N ASN A 38 -0.46 7.56 3.31
CA ASN A 38 0.38 7.19 4.46
C ASN A 38 0.01 5.76 4.91
N VAL A 39 1.00 4.99 5.37
CA VAL A 39 0.80 3.64 5.93
C VAL A 39 -0.29 3.64 7.01
N SER A 40 -0.37 4.68 7.85
CA SER A 40 -1.45 4.79 8.86
C SER A 40 -2.84 4.96 8.24
N VAL A 41 -2.95 5.72 7.14
CA VAL A 41 -4.20 5.97 6.43
C VAL A 41 -4.63 4.73 5.64
N PHE A 42 -3.69 4.03 5.02
CA PHE A 42 -3.97 2.78 4.31
C PHE A 42 -4.53 1.70 5.25
N GLU A 43 -3.85 1.46 6.38
CA GLU A 43 -4.28 0.47 7.37
C GLU A 43 -5.65 0.82 7.97
N SER A 44 -5.86 2.09 8.34
CA SER A 44 -7.07 2.49 9.06
C SER A 44 -8.29 2.73 8.17
N TYR A 45 -8.12 3.34 6.99
CA TYR A 45 -9.25 3.71 6.14
C TYR A 45 -9.51 2.67 5.05
N TYR A 46 -8.48 2.07 4.46
CA TYR A 46 -8.66 1.15 3.34
C TYR A 46 -8.82 -0.29 3.84
N CYS A 47 -7.82 -0.87 4.52
CA CYS A 47 -7.88 -2.26 4.99
C CYS A 47 -9.04 -2.51 5.95
N CYS A 48 -9.26 -1.64 6.94
CA CYS A 48 -10.34 -1.83 7.91
C CYS A 48 -11.76 -1.69 7.30
N HIS A 49 -11.95 -0.81 6.30
CA HIS A 49 -13.24 -0.70 5.61
C HIS A 49 -13.47 -1.87 4.65
N LEU A 50 -12.45 -2.29 3.89
CA LEU A 50 -12.53 -3.45 3.01
C LEU A 50 -12.71 -4.76 3.78
N GLU A 51 -12.05 -4.95 4.94
CA GLU A 51 -12.25 -6.12 5.80
C GLU A 51 -13.73 -6.22 6.27
N LYS A 52 -14.39 -5.08 6.53
CA LYS A 52 -15.81 -5.05 6.91
C LYS A 52 -16.74 -5.40 5.75
N GLU A 53 -16.53 -4.84 4.57
CA GLU A 53 -17.36 -5.15 3.39
C GLU A 53 -17.19 -6.59 2.91
N VAL A 54 -15.95 -7.11 2.93
CA VAL A 54 -15.64 -8.49 2.54
C VAL A 54 -16.17 -9.50 3.57
N SER A 55 -16.21 -9.14 4.86
CA SER A 55 -16.85 -9.95 5.90
C SER A 55 -18.37 -10.06 5.72
N ILE A 56 -19.00 -9.07 5.09
CA ILE A 56 -20.44 -9.07 4.77
C ILE A 56 -20.73 -9.82 3.45
N GLY A 57 -19.80 -9.79 2.49
CA GLY A 57 -19.97 -10.35 1.14
C GLY A 57 -19.40 -11.73 0.87
N GLY A 58 -18.60 -12.30 1.77
CA GLY A 58 -18.09 -13.68 1.67
C GLY A 58 -16.57 -13.78 1.74
N GLY A 59 -16.05 -14.02 2.95
CA GLY A 59 -14.99 -14.99 3.22
C GLY A 59 -13.56 -14.78 2.70
N TYR A 60 -13.19 -13.65 2.10
CA TYR A 60 -11.80 -13.41 1.71
C TYR A 60 -11.02 -12.71 2.83
N HIS A 61 -10.03 -13.38 3.41
CA HIS A 61 -9.11 -12.76 4.36
C HIS A 61 -8.10 -11.89 3.60
N ILE A 62 -8.14 -10.58 3.81
CA ILE A 62 -7.14 -9.66 3.27
C ILE A 62 -5.83 -9.92 4.04
N GLU A 63 -4.84 -10.48 3.35
CA GLU A 63 -3.55 -10.82 3.95
C GLU A 63 -2.80 -9.54 4.34
N ARG A 64 -2.59 -9.33 5.65
CA ARG A 64 -1.94 -8.12 6.20
C ARG A 64 -0.41 -8.23 6.19
N THR A 65 0.17 -8.41 5.01
CA THR A 65 1.63 -8.44 4.83
C THR A 65 2.31 -7.17 5.36
N LEU A 66 1.62 -6.02 5.29
CA LEU A 66 2.11 -4.74 5.81
C LEU A 66 2.22 -4.69 7.34
N ARG A 67 1.32 -5.36 8.08
CA ARG A 67 1.38 -5.43 9.54
C ARG A 67 2.61 -6.19 10.00
N TYR A 68 2.89 -7.34 9.37
CA TYR A 68 4.11 -8.11 9.64
C TYR A 68 5.37 -7.30 9.34
N ALA A 69 5.42 -6.57 8.23
CA ALA A 69 6.56 -5.71 7.91
C ALA A 69 6.75 -4.59 8.94
N LYS A 70 5.66 -4.05 9.49
CA LYS A 70 5.69 -3.02 10.54
C LYS A 70 6.20 -3.59 11.86
N GLU A 71 5.70 -4.75 12.28
CA GLU A 71 6.16 -5.47 13.47
C GLU A 71 7.64 -5.84 13.40
N ILE A 72 8.11 -6.30 12.24
CA ILE A 72 9.53 -6.58 12.01
C ILE A 72 10.37 -5.29 12.12
N LYS A 73 9.89 -4.18 11.57
CA LYS A 73 10.59 -2.89 11.62
C LYS A 73 10.69 -2.32 13.04
N GLU A 74 9.64 -2.45 13.84
CA GLU A 74 9.63 -2.01 15.24
C GLU A 74 10.55 -2.90 16.11
N ARG A 75 10.53 -4.22 15.93
CA ARG A 75 11.48 -5.13 16.61
C ARG A 75 12.93 -4.77 16.33
N HIS A 76 13.28 -4.50 15.07
CA HIS A 76 14.63 -4.06 14.71
C HIS A 76 14.98 -2.65 15.19
N LYS A 77 13.99 -1.80 15.51
CA LYS A 77 14.23 -0.48 16.11
C LYS A 77 14.48 -0.61 17.61
N GLU A 78 13.75 -1.50 18.30
CA GLU A 78 13.99 -1.86 19.69
C GLU A 78 15.38 -2.49 19.87
N GLU A 79 15.73 -3.50 19.07
CA GLU A 79 17.05 -4.16 19.13
C GLU A 79 18.22 -3.17 18.98
N ARG A 80 18.08 -2.19 18.07
CA ARG A 80 19.06 -1.10 17.89
C ARG A 80 19.11 -0.15 19.09
N GLY A 81 17.97 0.11 19.73
CA GLY A 81 17.91 0.87 20.99
C GLY A 81 18.67 0.15 22.11
N TYR A 82 18.44 -1.16 22.26
CA TYR A 82 19.14 -1.99 23.26
C TYR A 82 20.65 -2.11 23.01
N THR A 83 21.09 -2.18 21.74
CA THR A 83 22.52 -2.19 21.41
C THR A 83 23.18 -0.83 21.62
N GLN A 84 22.48 0.28 21.33
CA GLN A 84 22.98 1.63 21.55
C GLN A 84 23.18 1.92 23.04
N ILE A 85 22.20 1.61 23.90
CA ILE A 85 22.32 1.80 25.35
C ILE A 85 23.40 0.89 25.96
N ALA A 86 23.56 -0.34 25.46
CA ALA A 86 24.61 -1.24 25.91
C ALA A 86 26.01 -0.75 25.51
N SER A 87 26.13 -0.08 24.37
CA SER A 87 27.39 0.52 23.90
C SER A 87 27.78 1.81 24.64
N GLU A 88 26.82 2.49 25.27
CA GLU A 88 27.05 3.73 26.05
C GLU A 88 27.37 3.45 27.54
N MET A 89 27.16 2.21 28.01
CA MET A 89 27.47 1.77 29.38
C MET A 89 28.82 1.04 29.52
N LEU A 90 29.65 1.05 28.48
CA LEU A 90 31.04 0.58 28.46
C LEU A 90 32.00 1.77 28.27
#